data_AF-Q21MW9-F1
#
_entry.id   AF-Q21MW9-F1
#
_cell.length_a   1.000
_cell.length_b   1.000
_cell.length_c   1.000
_cell.angle_alpha   90.00
_cell.angle_beta   90.00
_cell.angle_gamma   90.00
#
_symmetry.space_group_name_H-M   'P 1'
#
loop_
_entity.id
_entity.type
_entity.pdbx_description
1 polymer ?
#
loop_
_entity_poly.entity_id
_entity_poly.type
_entity_poly.pdbx_seq_one_letter_code
_entity_poly.pdbx_strand_id
1 'polypeptide(L)'
;MYQCVSSCYWLLTFRVSLPPVSETIQKVYDLLDILFWIGKIFLFCMVAYVIFGIGVFIMFNIAPRTERKVRRNANNKVLVKDATLTERATNMQPWDNYYSILWDKSINAQDAVLQDNNTFVVGSSGLEQEQSKSYLLLTGPYYTFAFKDKKLFWVHNGVLAHEEKAWGTHNFTRVTHAAVINANYMLVEAAPPSQHDHQLRHLYQVNVKTLEAHKLESTPYYTFDIPPKRFVNESTNTTVLVYYHDSYSYAFGGDSSRPQTSIVRLYNNTFPEGKDIANISFAAGMVIDVAFEEGNKLVLLGDPSRPAMYNKPRLAPRVWVLTLPTGF
;
A
#
# COMPACT_ATOMS: atom_id res chain seq x y z
N MET A 1 -31.86 10.16 -5.62
CA MET A 1 -31.59 8.85 -6.24
C MET A 1 -31.44 7.80 -5.15
N TYR A 2 -32.52 7.47 -4.43
CA TYR A 2 -32.67 6.34 -3.51
C TYR A 2 -34.18 6.16 -3.25
N GLN A 3 -34.88 5.57 -4.21
CA GLN A 3 -36.26 5.09 -4.02
C GLN A 3 -36.42 3.84 -4.90
N CYS A 4 -35.88 2.73 -4.42
CA CYS A 4 -36.23 1.42 -4.94
C CYS A 4 -35.92 0.31 -3.92
N VAL A 5 -36.32 0.53 -2.66
CA VAL A 5 -36.42 -0.55 -1.66
C VAL A 5 -37.70 -0.32 -0.86
N SER A 6 -38.84 -0.34 -1.55
CA SER A 6 -40.16 -0.38 -0.90
C SER A 6 -41.20 -1.00 -1.83
N SER A 7 -40.85 -2.14 -2.44
CA SER A 7 -41.78 -2.86 -3.32
C SER A 7 -41.85 -4.36 -3.08
N CYS A 8 -41.11 -4.90 -2.09
CA CYS A 8 -41.20 -6.32 -1.73
C CYS A 8 -41.95 -6.60 -0.40
N TYR A 9 -42.44 -5.57 0.30
CA TYR A 9 -43.17 -5.77 1.57
C TYR A 9 -44.70 -5.87 1.42
N TRP A 10 -45.22 -5.78 0.19
CA TRP A 10 -46.67 -5.81 -0.07
C TRP A 10 -47.23 -7.15 -0.55
N LEU A 11 -46.41 -8.21 -0.63
CA LEU A 11 -46.85 -9.54 -1.07
C LEU A 11 -47.07 -10.57 0.06
N LEU A 12 -46.98 -10.17 1.33
CA LEU A 12 -47.07 -11.09 2.47
C LEU A 12 -48.36 -11.03 3.30
N THR A 13 -49.37 -10.28 2.88
CA THR A 13 -50.64 -10.21 3.62
C THR A 13 -51.88 -10.19 2.72
N PHE A 14 -51.95 -11.12 1.76
CA PHE A 14 -53.26 -11.59 1.29
C PHE A 14 -53.72 -12.74 2.18
N ARG A 15 -54.19 -12.42 3.40
CA ARG A 15 -55.15 -13.30 4.08
C ARG A 15 -56.50 -13.10 3.39
N VAL A 16 -56.72 -13.87 2.32
CA VAL A 16 -58.06 -14.08 1.80
C VAL A 16 -58.84 -14.77 2.93
N SER A 17 -59.88 -14.11 3.44
CA SER A 17 -60.82 -14.72 4.39
C SER A 17 -61.58 -15.83 3.67
N LEU A 18 -60.98 -17.02 3.66
CA LEU A 18 -61.63 -18.23 3.18
C LEU A 18 -62.72 -18.64 4.20
N PRO A 19 -63.86 -19.20 3.73
CA PRO A 19 -64.90 -19.77 4.61
C PRO A 19 -64.29 -20.81 5.56
N PRO A 20 -64.93 -21.17 6.69
CA PRO A 20 -64.37 -22.12 7.66
C PRO A 20 -64.08 -23.43 6.94
N VAL A 21 -62.80 -23.60 6.61
CA VAL A 21 -62.33 -24.77 5.90
C VAL A 21 -62.36 -25.91 6.91
N SER A 22 -62.81 -27.09 6.50
CA SER A 22 -62.85 -28.23 7.41
C SER A 22 -61.47 -28.41 8.05
N GLU A 23 -61.42 -28.85 9.30
CA GLU A 23 -60.17 -29.03 10.06
C GLU A 23 -59.10 -29.80 9.26
N THR A 24 -59.54 -30.65 8.34
CA THR A 24 -58.71 -31.39 7.38
C THR A 24 -57.96 -30.50 6.39
N ILE A 25 -58.58 -29.45 5.86
CA ILE A 25 -57.95 -28.59 4.85
C ILE A 25 -56.99 -27.59 5.52
N GLN A 26 -57.30 -27.12 6.74
CA GLN A 26 -56.35 -26.31 7.52
C GLN A 26 -55.06 -27.10 7.79
N LYS A 27 -55.17 -28.39 8.17
CA LYS A 27 -54.02 -29.29 8.33
C LYS A 27 -53.20 -29.47 7.05
N VAL A 28 -53.83 -29.42 5.88
CA VAL A 28 -53.13 -29.47 4.58
C VAL A 28 -52.33 -28.19 4.32
N TYR A 29 -52.90 -27.01 4.61
CA TYR A 29 -52.18 -25.75 4.47
C TYR A 29 -51.01 -25.64 5.44
N ASP A 30 -51.20 -26.02 6.71
CA ASP A 30 -50.13 -26.02 7.71
C ASP A 30 -48.99 -26.97 7.30
N LEU A 31 -49.31 -28.13 6.70
CA LEU A 31 -48.32 -29.06 6.16
C LEU A 31 -47.55 -28.48 4.96
N LEU A 32 -48.25 -27.80 4.04
CA LEU A 32 -47.62 -27.16 2.88
C LEU A 32 -46.68 -26.01 3.30
N ASP A 33 -47.07 -25.22 4.29
CA ASP A 33 -46.21 -24.16 4.84
C ASP A 33 -44.95 -24.74 5.50
N ILE A 34 -45.07 -25.83 6.26
CA ILE A 34 -43.92 -26.53 6.85
C ILE A 34 -42.98 -27.05 5.75
N LEU A 35 -43.51 -27.70 4.71
CA LEU A 35 -42.72 -28.21 3.59
C LEU A 35 -42.00 -27.07 2.83
N PHE A 36 -42.66 -25.93 2.66
CA PHE A 36 -42.06 -24.74 2.04
C PHE A 36 -40.89 -24.18 2.85
N TRP A 37 -41.03 -24.09 4.17
CA TRP A 37 -39.94 -23.65 5.06
C TRP A 37 -38.78 -24.64 5.09
N ILE A 38 -39.05 -25.95 5.12
CA ILE A 38 -38.02 -26.99 5.01
C ILE A 38 -37.26 -26.86 3.67
N GLY A 39 -37.98 -26.65 2.57
CA GLY A 39 -37.38 -26.43 1.25
C GLY A 39 -36.47 -25.20 1.20
N LYS A 40 -36.86 -24.08 1.84
CA LYS A 40 -36.02 -22.88 1.95
C LYS A 40 -34.78 -23.10 2.80
N ILE A 41 -34.90 -23.77 3.95
CA ILE A 41 -33.75 -24.11 4.80
C ILE A 41 -32.78 -25.01 4.03
N PHE A 42 -33.29 -26.02 3.32
CA PHE A 42 -32.46 -26.89 2.49
C PHE A 42 -31.74 -26.13 1.37
N LEU A 43 -32.42 -25.23 0.66
CA LEU A 43 -31.82 -24.39 -0.37
C LEU A 43 -30.72 -23.49 0.23
N PHE A 44 -30.99 -22.87 1.38
CA PHE A 44 -29.99 -22.06 2.08
C PHE A 44 -28.76 -22.89 2.48
N CYS A 45 -28.97 -24.10 3.02
CA CYS A 45 -27.88 -25.02 3.36
C CYS A 45 -27.07 -25.44 2.12
N MET A 46 -27.73 -25.71 0.99
CA MET A 46 -27.07 -26.04 -0.28
C MET A 46 -26.22 -24.86 -0.79
N VAL A 47 -26.77 -23.64 -0.79
CA VAL A 47 -26.02 -22.44 -1.20
C VAL A 47 -24.84 -22.19 -0.27
N ALA A 48 -25.04 -22.30 1.05
CA ALA A 48 -23.97 -22.17 2.03
C ALA A 48 -22.88 -23.23 1.83
N TYR A 49 -23.26 -24.49 1.55
CA TYR A 49 -22.32 -25.57 1.26
C TYR A 49 -21.50 -25.31 -0.01
N VAL A 50 -22.13 -24.82 -1.08
CA VAL A 50 -21.44 -24.46 -2.33
C VAL A 50 -20.48 -23.29 -2.10
N ILE A 51 -20.90 -22.24 -1.40
CA ILE A 51 -20.04 -21.10 -1.06
C ILE A 51 -18.85 -21.55 -0.21
N PHE A 52 -19.10 -22.38 0.80
CA PHE A 52 -18.05 -22.95 1.64
C PHE A 52 -17.09 -23.81 0.81
N GLY A 53 -17.60 -24.68 -0.07
CA GLY A 53 -16.80 -25.50 -0.96
C GLY A 53 -15.93 -24.69 -1.92
N ILE A 54 -16.47 -23.60 -2.49
CA ILE A 54 -15.70 -22.65 -3.31
C ILE A 54 -14.62 -21.96 -2.48
N GLY A 55 -14.95 -21.48 -1.27
CA GLY A 55 -14.00 -20.84 -0.36
C GLY A 55 -12.83 -21.76 0.00
N VAL A 56 -13.14 -23.01 0.36
CA VAL A 56 -12.17 -24.08 0.63
C VAL A 56 -11.33 -24.36 -0.61
N PHE A 57 -11.94 -24.58 -1.78
CA PHE A 57 -11.22 -24.85 -3.03
C PHE A 57 -10.24 -23.74 -3.39
N ILE A 58 -10.66 -22.47 -3.26
CA ILE A 58 -9.83 -21.28 -3.47
C ILE A 58 -8.66 -21.28 -2.48
N MET A 59 -8.90 -21.47 -1.19
CA MET A 59 -7.83 -21.53 -0.18
C MET A 59 -6.80 -22.62 -0.48
N PHE A 60 -7.25 -23.83 -0.81
CA PHE A 60 -6.35 -24.97 -1.06
C PHE A 60 -5.63 -24.90 -2.41
N ASN A 61 -6.12 -24.14 -3.39
CA ASN A 61 -5.51 -24.07 -4.72
C ASN A 61 -4.77 -22.76 -5.02
N ILE A 62 -5.25 -21.61 -4.54
CA ILE A 62 -4.66 -20.31 -4.88
C ILE A 62 -3.37 -20.08 -4.08
N ALA A 63 -3.38 -20.24 -2.77
CA ALA A 63 -2.20 -19.98 -1.95
C ALA A 63 -0.98 -20.82 -2.40
N PRO A 64 -1.09 -22.15 -2.66
CA PRO A 64 0.04 -22.93 -3.15
C PRO A 64 0.49 -22.56 -4.58
N ARG A 65 -0.45 -22.14 -5.45
CA ARG A 65 -0.10 -21.69 -6.82
C ARG A 65 0.63 -20.34 -6.79
N THR A 66 0.15 -19.40 -6.00
CA THR A 66 0.82 -18.11 -5.79
C THR A 66 2.20 -18.33 -5.19
N GLU A 67 2.34 -19.24 -4.23
CA GLU A 67 3.65 -19.59 -3.67
C GLU A 67 4.62 -20.18 -4.71
N ARG A 68 4.13 -21.07 -5.59
CA ARG A 68 4.95 -21.57 -6.71
C ARG A 68 5.37 -20.44 -7.66
N LYS A 69 4.50 -19.46 -7.94
CA LYS A 69 4.85 -18.29 -8.75
C LYS A 69 5.96 -17.47 -8.08
N VAL A 70 5.82 -17.21 -6.78
CA VAL A 70 6.84 -16.50 -5.99
C VAL A 70 8.18 -17.21 -6.09
N ARG A 71 8.23 -18.51 -5.77
CA ARG A 71 9.48 -19.28 -5.81
C ARG A 71 10.14 -19.34 -7.19
N ARG A 72 9.35 -19.32 -8.28
CA ARG A 72 9.87 -19.32 -9.66
C ARG A 72 10.49 -17.99 -10.06
N ASN A 73 10.05 -16.88 -9.47
CA ASN A 73 10.59 -15.56 -9.77
C ASN A 73 11.67 -15.19 -8.75
N ALA A 74 12.79 -15.92 -8.78
CA ALA A 74 13.94 -15.67 -7.91
C ALA A 74 15.05 -14.83 -8.58
N ASN A 75 14.80 -14.32 -9.78
CA ASN A 75 15.81 -13.66 -10.59
C ASN A 75 15.96 -12.21 -10.16
N ASN A 76 17.03 -11.93 -9.41
CA ASN A 76 17.50 -10.58 -9.20
C ASN A 76 18.04 -10.02 -10.51
N LYS A 77 17.81 -8.73 -10.76
CA LYS A 77 18.29 -8.04 -11.95
C LYS A 77 19.08 -6.80 -11.55
N VAL A 78 20.25 -6.64 -12.14
CA VAL A 78 21.01 -5.40 -12.09
C VAL A 78 20.74 -4.63 -13.38
N LEU A 79 20.34 -3.37 -13.26
CA LEU A 79 19.88 -2.55 -14.38
C LEU A 79 20.96 -1.57 -14.87
N VAL A 80 22.00 -1.37 -14.07
CA VAL A 80 23.17 -0.58 -14.43
C VAL A 80 24.20 -1.48 -15.09
N LYS A 81 24.72 -1.04 -16.25
CA LYS A 81 25.81 -1.73 -16.95
C LYS A 81 27.04 -1.80 -16.04
N ASP A 82 27.71 -2.95 -16.03
CA ASP A 82 28.94 -3.20 -15.27
C ASP A 82 28.79 -3.14 -13.73
N ALA A 83 27.59 -2.92 -13.22
CA ALA A 83 27.30 -3.12 -11.80
C ALA A 83 27.11 -4.61 -11.49
N THR A 84 27.52 -5.02 -10.29
CA THR A 84 27.42 -6.42 -9.86
C THR A 84 26.64 -6.54 -8.57
N LEU A 85 25.79 -7.55 -8.47
CA LEU A 85 25.07 -7.89 -7.25
C LEU A 85 25.55 -9.25 -6.76
N THR A 86 26.17 -9.26 -5.58
CA THR A 86 26.64 -10.48 -4.93
C THR A 86 25.97 -10.66 -3.59
N GLU A 87 25.52 -11.88 -3.29
CA GLU A 87 25.06 -12.19 -1.93
C GLU A 87 26.27 -12.38 -1.01
N ARG A 88 26.27 -11.67 0.12
CA ARG A 88 27.26 -11.82 1.18
C ARG A 88 26.77 -12.93 2.09
N ALA A 89 27.58 -13.97 2.28
CA ALA A 89 27.30 -14.98 3.30
C ALA A 89 27.27 -14.28 4.67
N THR A 90 26.17 -14.42 5.40
CA THR A 90 26.02 -13.86 6.73
C THR A 90 25.86 -14.97 7.76
N ASN A 91 26.64 -14.89 8.83
CA ASN A 91 26.38 -15.64 10.07
C ASN A 91 25.44 -14.84 11.00
N MET A 92 24.72 -13.87 10.46
CA MET A 92 23.81 -13.04 11.23
C MET A 92 22.64 -13.91 11.67
N GLN A 93 22.50 -14.08 12.98
CA GLN A 93 21.28 -14.64 13.56
C GLN A 93 20.09 -13.75 13.19
N PRO A 94 18.88 -14.30 12.99
CA PRO A 94 17.67 -13.49 12.88
C PRO A 94 17.57 -12.62 14.14
N TRP A 95 17.85 -11.32 14.02
CA TRP A 95 17.85 -10.43 15.19
C TRP A 95 16.41 -10.20 15.66
N ASP A 96 16.11 -10.53 16.92
CA ASP A 96 14.77 -10.41 17.49
C ASP A 96 14.32 -8.94 17.69
N ASN A 97 15.25 -7.99 17.74
CA ASN A 97 14.97 -6.59 18.11
C ASN A 97 14.96 -5.56 16.96
N TYR A 98 15.02 -5.98 15.70
CA TYR A 98 14.99 -5.01 14.58
C TYR A 98 13.59 -4.47 14.24
N TYR A 99 12.57 -4.73 15.06
CA TYR A 99 11.27 -4.06 14.92
C TYR A 99 11.26 -2.63 15.49
N SER A 100 12.31 -2.19 16.20
CA SER A 100 12.62 -0.77 16.32
C SER A 100 13.50 -0.33 15.14
N ILE A 101 13.03 -0.56 13.91
CA ILE A 101 13.46 0.31 12.81
C ILE A 101 13.05 1.70 13.30
N LEU A 102 14.01 2.51 13.74
CA LEU A 102 13.76 3.90 14.07
C LEU A 102 13.45 4.59 12.74
N TRP A 103 12.18 4.50 12.34
CA TRP A 103 11.64 5.15 11.17
C TRP A 103 11.85 6.64 11.38
N ASP A 104 12.58 7.27 10.47
CA ASP A 104 12.71 8.71 10.51
C ASP A 104 11.35 9.31 10.12
N LYS A 105 10.47 9.54 11.10
CA LYS A 105 9.20 10.23 10.90
C LYS A 105 9.41 11.65 10.37
N SER A 106 10.62 12.20 10.42
CA SER A 106 10.90 13.56 9.95
C SER A 106 10.85 13.71 8.42
N ILE A 107 11.01 12.62 7.66
CA ILE A 107 10.99 12.68 6.19
C ILE A 107 9.60 12.47 5.59
N ASN A 108 8.67 11.92 6.37
CA ASN A 108 7.30 11.67 5.96
C ASN A 108 6.44 12.90 6.27
N ALA A 109 5.44 13.14 5.42
CA ALA A 109 4.40 14.09 5.73
C ALA A 109 3.70 13.68 7.02
N GLN A 110 3.47 14.66 7.89
CA GLN A 110 2.86 14.45 9.20
C GLN A 110 1.46 15.04 9.19
N ASP A 111 0.55 14.40 9.91
CA ASP A 111 -0.76 15.00 10.16
C ASP A 111 -0.56 16.28 10.97
N ALA A 112 -1.12 17.37 10.45
CA ALA A 112 -1.08 18.68 11.06
C ALA A 112 -2.46 19.34 11.00
N VAL A 113 -2.77 20.10 12.05
CA VAL A 113 -4.01 20.87 12.14
C VAL A 113 -3.69 22.35 11.91
N LEU A 114 -4.44 22.98 11.01
CA LEU A 114 -4.35 24.41 10.74
C LEU A 114 -5.11 25.19 11.83
N GLN A 115 -4.43 26.10 12.51
CA GLN A 115 -5.02 27.02 13.49
C GLN A 115 -5.66 28.24 12.83
N ASP A 116 -6.48 28.99 13.58
CA ASP A 116 -7.17 30.19 13.08
C ASP A 116 -6.22 31.33 12.67
N ASN A 117 -4.98 31.31 13.18
CA ASN A 117 -3.90 32.22 12.79
C ASN A 117 -3.14 31.77 11.52
N ASN A 118 -3.65 30.77 10.79
CA ASN A 118 -3.03 30.13 9.63
C ASN A 118 -1.69 29.42 9.89
N THR A 119 -1.37 29.09 11.13
CA THR A 119 -0.19 28.28 11.48
C THR A 119 -0.54 26.81 11.69
N PHE A 120 0.46 25.92 11.58
CA PHE A 120 0.29 24.48 11.77
C PHE A 120 0.73 24.01 13.16
N VAL A 121 -0.04 23.09 13.72
CA VAL A 121 0.39 22.24 14.85
C VAL A 121 0.43 20.79 14.40
N VAL A 122 1.59 20.16 14.57
CA VAL A 122 1.80 18.74 14.23
C VAL A 122 1.14 17.84 15.28
N GLY A 123 0.37 16.86 14.83
CA GLY A 123 -0.31 15.88 15.68
C GLY A 123 -1.64 15.43 15.10
N SER A 124 -2.09 14.24 15.49
CA SER A 124 -3.40 13.72 15.08
C SER A 124 -4.51 14.44 15.85
N SER A 125 -5.44 15.05 15.13
CA SER A 125 -6.65 15.65 15.72
C SER A 125 -7.51 14.57 16.36
N GLY A 126 -7.74 14.65 17.68
CA GLY A 126 -8.56 13.71 18.42
C GLY A 126 -10.08 13.90 18.25
N LEU A 127 -10.52 14.93 17.51
CA LEU A 127 -11.92 15.36 17.46
C LEU A 127 -12.41 15.57 16.02
N GLU A 128 -13.62 15.13 15.70
CA GLU A 128 -14.23 15.20 14.35
C GLU A 128 -14.33 16.63 13.79
N GLN A 129 -14.47 17.66 14.64
CA GLN A 129 -14.49 19.07 14.20
C GLN A 129 -13.16 19.55 13.61
N GLU A 130 -12.04 18.94 14.01
CA GLU A 130 -10.70 19.29 13.54
C GLU A 130 -10.36 18.64 12.17
N GLN A 131 -11.12 17.64 11.72
CA GLN A 131 -10.90 16.98 10.42
C GLN A 131 -10.99 17.96 9.24
N SER A 132 -11.84 18.97 9.34
CA SER A 132 -11.95 20.02 8.31
C SER A 132 -10.70 20.91 8.21
N LYS A 133 -9.83 20.89 9.23
CA LYS A 133 -8.58 21.66 9.33
C LYS A 133 -7.34 20.76 9.29
N SER A 134 -7.50 19.46 9.03
CA SER A 134 -6.39 18.51 8.90
C SER A 134 -5.71 18.63 7.53
N TYR A 135 -4.39 18.63 7.54
CA TYR A 135 -3.50 18.63 6.38
C TYR A 135 -2.40 17.61 6.58
N LEU A 136 -1.86 17.08 5.48
CA LEU A 136 -0.56 16.42 5.50
C LEU A 136 0.51 17.49 5.29
N LEU A 137 1.45 17.62 6.23
CA LEU A 137 2.52 18.61 6.18
C LEU A 137 3.85 17.92 5.87
N LEU A 138 4.43 18.22 4.70
CA LEU A 138 5.74 17.73 4.29
C LEU A 138 6.78 18.84 4.38
N THR A 139 7.79 18.64 5.22
CA THR A 139 8.90 19.58 5.39
C THR A 139 10.17 19.00 4.79
N GLY A 140 10.61 19.58 3.66
CA GLY A 140 11.90 19.30 3.04
C GLY A 140 12.97 20.33 3.41
N PRO A 141 14.19 20.18 2.86
CA PRO A 141 15.32 21.07 3.19
C PRO A 141 15.08 22.54 2.82
N TYR A 142 14.35 22.77 1.72
CA TYR A 142 14.15 24.11 1.14
C TYR A 142 12.67 24.42 0.85
N TYR A 143 11.77 23.55 1.30
CA TYR A 143 10.35 23.67 1.00
C TYR A 143 9.51 23.09 2.12
N THR A 144 8.31 23.63 2.28
CA THR A 144 7.28 23.02 3.10
C THR A 144 5.98 23.08 2.31
N PHE A 145 5.34 21.92 2.19
CA PHE A 145 4.06 21.78 1.51
C PHE A 145 2.99 21.29 2.47
N ALA A 146 1.79 21.85 2.36
CA ALA A 146 0.59 21.33 2.98
C ALA A 146 -0.32 20.73 1.91
N PHE A 147 -0.74 19.49 2.11
CA PHE A 147 -1.68 18.79 1.23
C PHE A 147 -3.03 18.67 1.93
N LYS A 148 -4.10 18.95 1.20
CA LYS A 148 -5.47 18.69 1.64
C LYS A 148 -6.27 18.14 0.48
N ASP A 149 -6.61 16.86 0.57
CA ASP A 149 -7.21 16.09 -0.51
C ASP A 149 -6.38 16.20 -1.80
N LYS A 150 -6.90 16.86 -2.83
CA LYS A 150 -6.22 17.14 -4.10
C LYS A 150 -5.43 18.45 -4.12
N LYS A 151 -5.54 19.28 -3.10
CA LYS A 151 -4.98 20.63 -3.08
C LYS A 151 -3.59 20.63 -2.48
N LEU A 152 -2.73 21.47 -3.05
CA LEU A 152 -1.36 21.69 -2.60
C LEU A 152 -1.16 23.17 -2.27
N PHE A 153 -0.49 23.44 -1.15
CA PHE A 153 -0.19 24.80 -0.71
C PHE A 153 1.27 24.90 -0.27
N TRP A 154 1.89 26.04 -0.53
CA TRP A 154 3.16 26.39 0.11
C TRP A 154 2.94 26.76 1.57
N VAL A 155 3.92 26.44 2.40
CA VAL A 155 3.99 26.91 3.77
C VAL A 155 5.27 27.72 3.92
N HIS A 156 5.13 28.97 4.33
CA HIS A 156 6.24 29.88 4.55
C HIS A 156 6.33 30.21 6.03
N ASN A 157 7.46 29.89 6.66
CA ASN A 157 7.69 30.12 8.10
C ASN A 157 6.55 29.55 8.99
N GLY A 158 6.03 28.37 8.63
CA GLY A 158 4.94 27.71 9.35
C GLY A 158 3.53 28.26 9.06
N VAL A 159 3.41 29.27 8.18
CA VAL A 159 2.12 29.88 7.79
C VAL A 159 1.67 29.34 6.43
N LEU A 160 0.40 28.93 6.34
CA LEU A 160 -0.21 28.47 5.09
C LEU A 160 -0.35 29.63 4.09
N ALA A 161 0.19 29.47 2.88
CA ALA A 161 -0.04 30.43 1.80
C ALA A 161 -1.51 30.41 1.35
N HIS A 162 -2.04 31.58 1.00
CA HIS A 162 -3.42 31.71 0.52
C HIS A 162 -3.64 31.15 -0.90
N GLU A 163 -2.57 31.02 -1.69
CA GLU A 163 -2.64 30.55 -3.07
C GLU A 163 -2.47 29.02 -3.15
N GLU A 164 -3.47 28.34 -3.71
CA GLU A 164 -3.38 26.94 -4.11
C GLU A 164 -2.41 26.79 -5.29
N LYS A 165 -1.52 25.80 -5.22
CA LYS A 165 -0.63 25.46 -6.33
C LYS A 165 -1.23 24.38 -7.21
N ALA A 166 -1.23 24.64 -8.51
CA ALA A 166 -1.57 23.65 -9.50
C ALA A 166 -0.48 22.58 -9.58
N TRP A 167 -0.91 21.32 -9.60
CA TRP A 167 -0.04 20.19 -9.87
C TRP A 167 0.33 20.13 -11.36
N GLY A 168 1.42 20.79 -11.75
CA GLY A 168 2.00 20.75 -13.11
C GLY A 168 0.99 20.35 -14.22
N THR A 169 1.17 19.15 -14.77
CA THR A 169 0.26 18.51 -15.74
C THR A 169 -0.65 17.43 -15.14
N HIS A 170 -0.54 17.13 -13.85
CA HIS A 170 -1.15 15.95 -13.22
C HIS A 170 -2.23 16.35 -12.22
N ASN A 171 -3.48 15.97 -12.45
CA ASN A 171 -4.55 16.25 -11.49
C ASN A 171 -4.79 15.07 -10.55
N PHE A 172 -4.21 15.10 -9.35
CA PHE A 172 -4.52 14.11 -8.31
C PHE A 172 -5.91 14.32 -7.74
N THR A 173 -6.61 13.23 -7.39
CA THR A 173 -7.92 13.32 -6.70
C THR A 173 -7.76 13.33 -5.18
N ARG A 174 -6.70 12.69 -4.66
CA ARG A 174 -6.33 12.69 -3.25
C ARG A 174 -4.86 12.28 -3.09
N VAL A 175 -4.12 13.03 -2.27
CA VAL A 175 -2.82 12.60 -1.74
C VAL A 175 -3.05 11.88 -0.42
N THR A 176 -2.56 10.64 -0.31
CA THR A 176 -2.68 9.83 0.92
C THR A 176 -1.38 9.77 1.69
N HIS A 177 -0.27 9.94 0.98
CA HIS A 177 1.05 9.96 1.57
C HIS A 177 1.99 10.86 0.76
N ALA A 178 2.91 11.53 1.44
CA ALA A 178 4.03 12.22 0.80
C ALA A 178 5.31 12.11 1.65
N ALA A 179 6.47 12.05 1.00
CA ALA A 179 7.77 11.98 1.66
C ALA A 179 8.84 12.76 0.89
N VAL A 180 9.90 13.19 1.58
CA VAL A 180 11.03 13.87 0.95
C VAL A 180 11.93 12.81 0.31
N ILE A 181 12.28 12.98 -0.97
CA ILE A 181 13.33 12.19 -1.62
C ILE A 181 14.65 12.96 -1.51
N ASN A 182 14.72 14.19 -2.01
CA ASN A 182 15.90 15.04 -1.86
C ASN A 182 15.46 16.51 -1.98
N ALA A 183 16.41 17.43 -2.17
CA ALA A 183 16.11 18.86 -2.34
C ALA A 183 15.20 19.17 -3.54
N ASN A 184 15.22 18.33 -4.59
CA ASN A 184 14.54 18.57 -5.86
C ASN A 184 13.27 17.73 -6.04
N TYR A 185 13.18 16.60 -5.35
CA TYR A 185 12.12 15.62 -5.54
C TYR A 185 11.46 15.23 -4.23
N MET A 186 10.13 15.08 -4.30
CA MET A 186 9.33 14.44 -3.27
C MET A 186 8.64 13.20 -3.85
N LEU A 187 8.25 12.30 -2.95
CA LEU A 187 7.47 11.12 -3.25
C LEU A 187 6.02 11.42 -2.86
N VAL A 188 5.08 11.06 -3.72
CA VAL A 188 3.65 11.25 -3.47
C VAL A 188 2.92 9.97 -3.83
N GLU A 189 2.13 9.46 -2.89
CA GLU A 189 1.10 8.46 -3.18
C GLU A 189 -0.21 9.19 -3.41
N ALA A 190 -0.79 8.99 -4.59
CA ALA A 190 -2.03 9.65 -4.96
C ALA A 190 -2.91 8.80 -5.87
N ALA A 191 -4.22 9.03 -5.77
CA ALA A 191 -5.19 8.47 -6.69
C ALA A 191 -5.22 9.28 -8.01
N PRO A 192 -5.29 8.59 -9.17
CA PRO A 192 -5.30 9.24 -10.48
C PRO A 192 -6.62 10.00 -10.76
N PRO A 193 -6.61 10.98 -11.70
CA PRO A 193 -7.74 11.87 -11.97
C PRO A 193 -9.06 11.17 -12.34
N SER A 194 -8.98 9.99 -12.96
CA SER A 194 -10.13 9.27 -13.52
C SER A 194 -10.83 8.32 -12.54
N GLN A 195 -10.38 8.24 -11.29
CA GLN A 195 -10.91 7.27 -10.33
C GLN A 195 -11.34 7.96 -9.04
N HIS A 196 -12.65 7.88 -8.76
CA HIS A 196 -13.25 8.24 -7.47
C HIS A 196 -13.00 7.16 -6.41
N ASP A 197 -12.51 5.99 -6.81
CA ASP A 197 -12.40 4.84 -5.93
C ASP A 197 -11.07 4.85 -5.17
N HIS A 198 -11.14 4.73 -3.85
CA HIS A 198 -10.02 4.83 -2.92
C HIS A 198 -8.99 3.68 -3.01
N GLN A 199 -9.26 2.71 -3.89
CA GLN A 199 -8.55 1.42 -3.95
C GLN A 199 -7.33 1.43 -4.88
N LEU A 200 -7.27 2.33 -5.85
CA LEU A 200 -6.17 2.38 -6.83
C LEU A 200 -5.33 3.63 -6.60
N ARG A 201 -4.19 3.43 -5.95
CA ARG A 201 -3.22 4.48 -5.63
C ARG A 201 -1.95 4.20 -6.39
N HIS A 202 -1.33 5.24 -6.91
CA HIS A 202 -0.07 5.14 -7.62
C HIS A 202 1.00 5.89 -6.83
N LEU A 203 2.24 5.44 -6.97
CA LEU A 203 3.40 6.11 -6.43
C LEU A 203 4.01 7.02 -7.52
N TYR A 204 4.20 8.28 -7.20
CA TYR A 204 4.79 9.28 -8.07
C TYR A 204 6.02 9.89 -7.44
N GLN A 205 7.05 10.12 -8.25
CA GLN A 205 8.10 11.07 -7.98
C GLN A 205 7.66 12.43 -8.51
N VAL A 206 7.68 13.48 -7.70
CA VAL A 206 7.25 14.82 -8.07
C VAL A 206 8.41 15.79 -7.95
N ASN A 207 8.68 16.54 -9.01
CA ASN A 207 9.65 17.63 -8.98
C ASN A 207 9.10 18.77 -8.12
N VAL A 208 9.83 19.20 -7.10
CA VAL A 208 9.37 20.21 -6.13
C VAL A 208 9.20 21.59 -6.79
N LYS A 209 10.00 21.90 -7.81
CA LYS A 209 9.99 23.20 -8.48
C LYS A 209 8.90 23.30 -9.54
N THR A 210 8.75 22.28 -10.38
CA THR A 210 7.78 22.29 -11.50
C THR A 210 6.45 21.63 -11.14
N LEU A 211 6.41 20.85 -10.05
CA LEU A 211 5.28 20.00 -9.65
C LEU A 211 4.87 18.98 -10.72
N GLU A 212 5.75 18.72 -11.68
CA GLU A 212 5.58 17.63 -12.63
C GLU A 212 5.80 16.29 -11.93
N ALA A 213 4.85 15.38 -12.13
CA ALA A 213 4.87 14.07 -11.54
C ALA A 213 5.31 13.02 -12.58
N HIS A 214 6.16 12.09 -12.15
CA HIS A 214 6.56 10.92 -12.89
C HIS A 214 6.11 9.68 -12.12
N LYS A 215 5.29 8.83 -12.74
CA LYS A 215 4.78 7.63 -12.10
C LYS A 215 5.91 6.60 -11.94
N LEU A 216 6.16 6.17 -10.70
CA LEU A 216 7.10 5.09 -10.37
C LEU A 216 6.38 3.73 -10.33
N GLU A 217 5.23 3.65 -9.67
CA GLU A 217 4.53 2.39 -9.44
C GLU A 217 3.00 2.56 -9.54
N SER A 218 2.33 1.60 -10.18
CA SER A 218 0.87 1.59 -10.37
C SER A 218 0.12 0.85 -9.26
N THR A 219 0.79 -0.05 -8.56
CA THR A 219 0.23 -0.78 -7.41
C THR A 219 1.28 -0.85 -6.32
N PRO A 220 1.54 0.28 -5.62
CA PRO A 220 2.58 0.32 -4.61
C PRO A 220 2.20 -0.61 -3.47
N TYR A 221 3.16 -1.44 -3.08
CA TYR A 221 3.00 -2.30 -1.92
C TYR A 221 3.70 -1.69 -0.71
N TYR A 222 3.00 -1.66 0.42
CA TYR A 222 3.53 -1.15 1.68
C TYR A 222 3.61 -2.30 2.67
N THR A 223 4.82 -2.71 3.02
CA THR A 223 5.00 -3.45 4.26
C THR A 223 4.71 -2.50 5.41
N PHE A 224 3.70 -2.80 6.23
CA PHE A 224 3.36 -2.11 7.48
C PHE A 224 2.54 -0.81 7.34
N ASP A 225 1.77 -0.63 6.26
CA ASP A 225 1.07 0.64 5.95
C ASP A 225 2.02 1.84 5.80
N ILE A 226 3.33 1.56 5.66
CA ILE A 226 4.38 2.57 5.63
C ILE A 226 4.93 2.71 4.21
N PRO A 227 5.05 3.95 3.72
CA PRO A 227 5.57 4.31 2.40
C PRO A 227 7.03 3.90 2.16
N PRO A 228 7.54 4.03 0.92
CA PRO A 228 8.88 3.60 0.52
C PRO A 228 9.97 4.27 1.35
N LYS A 229 11.05 3.54 1.65
CA LYS A 229 12.13 4.05 2.49
C LYS A 229 13.19 4.78 1.70
N ARG A 230 13.70 5.86 2.28
CA ARG A 230 14.84 6.62 1.79
C ARG A 230 16.07 6.42 2.68
N PHE A 231 17.23 6.26 2.06
CA PHE A 231 18.54 6.19 2.70
C PHE A 231 19.44 7.27 2.10
N VAL A 232 20.09 8.08 2.92
CA VAL A 232 20.90 9.22 2.45
C VAL A 232 22.34 9.04 2.91
N ASN A 233 23.27 9.32 2.00
CA ASN A 233 24.68 9.50 2.27
C ASN A 233 25.04 10.97 2.01
N GLU A 234 25.11 11.76 3.08
CA GLU A 234 25.41 13.19 3.03
C GLU A 234 26.79 13.48 2.44
N SER A 235 27.78 12.60 2.68
CA SER A 235 29.16 12.81 2.20
C SER A 235 29.29 12.79 0.67
N THR A 236 28.37 12.08 -0.01
CA THR A 236 28.36 11.91 -1.46
C THR A 236 27.11 12.50 -2.11
N ASN A 237 26.28 13.22 -1.35
CA ASN A 237 24.97 13.71 -1.79
C ASN A 237 24.16 12.62 -2.52
N THR A 238 24.20 11.39 -2.00
CA THR A 238 23.56 10.24 -2.62
C THR A 238 22.34 9.84 -1.83
N THR A 239 21.23 9.60 -2.53
CA THR A 239 19.99 9.11 -1.94
C THR A 239 19.59 7.80 -2.62
N VAL A 240 19.26 6.78 -1.83
CA VAL A 240 18.68 5.53 -2.30
C VAL A 240 17.23 5.47 -1.84
N LEU A 241 16.32 5.21 -2.77
CA LEU A 241 14.92 4.93 -2.52
C LEU A 241 14.67 3.44 -2.77
N VAL A 242 14.07 2.76 -1.80
CA VAL A 242 13.59 1.39 -1.96
C VAL A 242 12.07 1.40 -1.95
N TYR A 243 11.48 1.03 -3.09
CA TYR A 243 10.04 0.87 -3.24
C TYR A 243 9.71 -0.53 -3.77
N TYR A 244 8.44 -0.93 -3.69
CA TYR A 244 8.03 -2.28 -4.01
C TYR A 244 7.07 -2.30 -5.19
N HIS A 245 7.32 -3.23 -6.11
CA HIS A 245 6.55 -3.41 -7.32
C HIS A 245 5.60 -4.58 -7.20
N ASP A 246 4.34 -4.29 -7.56
CA ASP A 246 3.22 -5.22 -7.63
C ASP A 246 3.01 -5.98 -6.30
N SER A 247 1.98 -6.82 -6.23
CA SER A 247 1.78 -7.72 -5.11
C SER A 247 1.19 -9.05 -5.52
N TYR A 248 1.69 -10.12 -4.91
CA TYR A 248 1.08 -11.43 -4.93
C TYR A 248 -0.07 -11.46 -3.94
N SER A 249 -1.29 -11.70 -4.42
CA SER A 249 -2.45 -11.98 -3.55
C SER A 249 -2.52 -13.47 -3.19
N TYR A 250 -2.52 -13.77 -1.88
CA TYR A 250 -2.57 -15.15 -1.36
C TYR A 250 -3.98 -15.59 -0.89
N ALA A 251 -4.96 -14.70 -0.85
CA ALA A 251 -6.32 -15.01 -0.35
C ALA A 251 -7.41 -14.09 -0.93
N PHE A 252 -8.67 -14.46 -0.67
CA PHE A 252 -9.84 -13.59 -0.90
C PHE A 252 -9.76 -12.38 0.04
N GLY A 253 -9.84 -11.15 -0.48
CA GLY A 253 -9.89 -9.92 0.33
C GLY A 253 -8.60 -9.12 0.49
N GLY A 254 -7.45 -9.53 -0.07
CA GLY A 254 -6.26 -8.67 -0.17
C GLY A 254 -5.36 -8.57 1.06
N ASP A 255 -5.79 -9.04 2.24
CA ASP A 255 -5.08 -8.91 3.53
C ASP A 255 -3.79 -9.74 3.66
N SER A 256 -3.47 -10.57 2.66
CA SER A 256 -2.23 -11.36 2.60
C SER A 256 -1.54 -11.12 1.27
N SER A 257 -1.21 -9.87 0.99
CA SER A 257 -0.41 -9.49 -0.17
C SER A 257 1.08 -9.46 0.20
N ARG A 258 1.96 -9.80 -0.75
CA ARG A 258 3.43 -9.68 -0.63
C ARG A 258 3.97 -9.01 -1.88
N PRO A 259 5.01 -8.18 -1.83
CA PRO A 259 5.49 -7.53 -3.03
C PRO A 259 6.09 -8.56 -3.99
N GLN A 260 6.13 -8.27 -5.29
CA GLN A 260 6.81 -9.16 -6.22
C GLN A 260 8.33 -8.91 -6.24
N THR A 261 8.73 -7.64 -6.22
CA THR A 261 10.15 -7.23 -6.23
C THR A 261 10.37 -5.95 -5.43
N SER A 262 11.53 -5.83 -4.78
CA SER A 262 12.07 -4.57 -4.27
C SER A 262 12.85 -3.87 -5.38
N ILE A 263 12.47 -2.65 -5.74
CA ILE A 263 13.20 -1.81 -6.68
C ILE A 263 14.10 -0.86 -5.87
N VAL A 264 15.38 -0.87 -6.21
CA VAL A 264 16.40 0.03 -5.65
C VAL A 264 16.64 1.14 -6.66
N ARG A 265 16.32 2.38 -6.29
CA ARG A 265 16.48 3.58 -7.13
C ARG A 265 17.50 4.51 -6.50
N LEU A 266 18.44 4.98 -7.31
CA LEU A 266 19.55 5.84 -6.89
C LEU A 266 19.39 7.26 -7.42
N TYR A 267 19.58 8.24 -6.55
CA TYR A 267 19.70 9.66 -6.88
C TYR A 267 21.09 10.12 -6.46
N ASN A 268 21.85 10.66 -7.40
CA ASN A 268 23.17 11.24 -7.18
C ASN A 268 23.44 12.27 -8.29
N ASN A 269 24.65 12.82 -8.36
CA ASN A 269 25.01 13.77 -9.42
C ASN A 269 24.92 13.17 -10.84
N THR A 270 25.11 11.85 -10.98
CA THR A 270 24.99 11.14 -12.28
C THR A 270 23.53 10.90 -12.68
N PHE A 271 22.64 10.67 -11.71
CA PHE A 271 21.20 10.48 -11.90
C PHE A 271 20.41 11.43 -11.01
N PRO A 272 20.39 12.74 -11.34
CA PRO A 272 19.69 13.73 -10.52
C PRO A 272 18.18 13.46 -10.45
N GLU A 273 17.59 12.88 -11.50
CA GLU A 273 16.18 12.50 -11.59
C GLU A 273 15.87 11.11 -11.03
N GLY A 274 16.90 10.41 -10.53
CA GLY A 274 16.80 9.04 -10.07
C GLY A 274 16.90 8.01 -11.20
N LYS A 275 17.53 6.87 -10.90
CA LYS A 275 17.59 5.72 -11.80
C LYS A 275 17.39 4.43 -11.03
N ASP A 276 16.54 3.55 -11.55
CA ASP A 276 16.41 2.21 -10.99
C ASP A 276 17.68 1.42 -11.33
N ILE A 277 18.36 0.93 -10.30
CA ILE A 277 19.69 0.30 -10.42
C ILE A 277 19.65 -1.21 -10.20
N ALA A 278 18.69 -1.70 -9.43
CA ALA A 278 18.51 -3.13 -9.19
C ALA A 278 17.06 -3.47 -8.83
N ASN A 279 16.63 -4.65 -9.25
CA ASN A 279 15.38 -5.28 -8.84
C ASN A 279 15.71 -6.56 -8.10
N ILE A 280 15.38 -6.60 -6.81
CA ILE A 280 15.56 -7.78 -5.96
C ILE A 280 14.23 -8.50 -5.87
N SER A 281 14.20 -9.76 -6.28
CA SER A 281 12.98 -10.53 -6.25
C SER A 281 12.55 -10.85 -4.82
N PHE A 282 11.25 -10.87 -4.54
CA PHE A 282 10.77 -11.21 -3.20
C PHE A 282 11.15 -12.63 -2.76
N ALA A 283 11.30 -13.56 -3.71
CA ALA A 283 11.83 -14.89 -3.42
C ALA A 283 13.32 -14.87 -3.07
N ALA A 284 14.10 -13.95 -3.63
CA ALA A 284 15.45 -13.69 -3.14
C ALA A 284 15.37 -13.06 -1.74
N GLY A 285 14.48 -12.10 -1.52
CA GLY A 285 14.17 -11.55 -0.22
C GLY A 285 13.77 -10.08 -0.35
N MET A 286 13.19 -9.54 0.71
CA MET A 286 12.61 -8.20 0.67
C MET A 286 13.57 -7.20 1.28
N VAL A 287 14.07 -6.24 0.51
CA VAL A 287 15.02 -5.23 1.01
C VAL A 287 14.31 -4.27 1.96
N ILE A 288 14.83 -4.11 3.19
CA ILE A 288 14.27 -3.23 4.22
C ILE A 288 15.23 -2.15 4.70
N ASP A 289 16.53 -2.29 4.41
CA ASP A 289 17.57 -1.34 4.80
C ASP A 289 18.69 -1.30 3.76
N VAL A 290 19.37 -0.16 3.68
CA VAL A 290 20.50 0.09 2.79
C VAL A 290 21.60 0.82 3.54
N ALA A 291 22.79 0.22 3.59
CA ALA A 291 23.99 0.86 4.09
C ALA A 291 24.95 1.21 2.94
N PHE A 292 25.66 2.32 3.10
CA PHE A 292 26.70 2.75 2.17
C PHE A 292 28.06 2.25 2.67
N GLU A 293 28.80 1.54 1.82
CA GLU A 293 30.18 1.09 2.09
C GLU A 293 31.16 1.77 1.12
N GLU A 294 32.44 1.77 1.49
CA GLU A 294 33.52 2.32 0.65
C GLU A 294 33.59 1.66 -0.74
N GLY A 295 34.03 2.44 -1.73
CA GLY A 295 34.22 1.97 -3.10
C GLY A 295 32.93 1.75 -3.88
N ASN A 296 31.96 2.66 -3.77
CA ASN A 296 30.70 2.67 -4.51
C ASN A 296 29.83 1.41 -4.26
N LYS A 297 29.82 0.94 -3.02
CA LYS A 297 29.07 -0.25 -2.61
C LYS A 297 27.83 0.12 -1.79
N LEU A 298 26.71 -0.51 -2.16
CA LEU A 298 25.47 -0.47 -1.40
C LEU A 298 25.23 -1.86 -0.80
N VAL A 299 25.09 -1.92 0.51
CA VAL A 299 24.71 -3.14 1.22
C VAL A 299 23.21 -3.12 1.44
N LEU A 300 22.51 -4.01 0.75
CA LEU A 300 21.06 -4.17 0.82
C LEU A 300 20.74 -5.27 1.83
N LEU A 301 20.03 -4.92 2.91
CA LEU A 301 19.61 -5.87 3.94
C LEU A 301 18.19 -6.36 3.68
N GLY A 302 18.03 -7.68 3.62
CA GLY A 302 16.74 -8.35 3.49
C GLY A 302 16.04 -8.58 4.84
N ASP A 303 14.72 -8.50 4.83
CA ASP A 303 13.86 -8.83 5.98
C ASP A 303 13.96 -10.32 6.33
N PRO A 304 14.45 -10.71 7.52
CA PRO A 304 14.55 -12.11 7.92
C PRO A 304 13.19 -12.81 8.13
N SER A 305 12.12 -12.03 8.34
CA SER A 305 10.75 -12.53 8.47
C SER A 305 10.08 -12.84 7.12
N ARG A 306 10.71 -12.45 6.01
CA ARG A 306 10.21 -12.64 4.65
C ARG A 306 11.30 -13.31 3.78
N PRO A 307 10.95 -14.21 2.84
CA PRO A 307 9.62 -14.65 2.45
C PRO A 307 9.05 -15.77 3.33
N ALA A 308 9.57 -15.99 4.55
CA ALA A 308 9.11 -17.08 5.43
C ALA A 308 7.58 -17.11 5.57
N MET A 309 7.00 -18.32 5.61
CA MET A 309 5.57 -18.48 5.82
C MET A 309 5.21 -18.21 7.28
N TYR A 310 3.93 -17.91 7.51
CA TYR A 310 3.33 -18.06 8.83
C TYR A 310 3.65 -19.48 9.36
N ASN A 311 4.15 -19.59 10.59
CA ASN A 311 4.62 -20.82 11.25
C ASN A 311 5.89 -21.49 10.71
N LYS A 312 6.67 -20.84 9.84
CA LYS A 312 8.03 -21.30 9.52
C LYS A 312 9.08 -20.54 10.33
N PRO A 313 10.22 -21.17 10.68
CA PRO A 313 11.32 -20.47 11.31
C PRO A 313 11.74 -19.27 10.46
N ARG A 314 12.03 -18.14 11.11
CA ARG A 314 12.63 -16.98 10.44
C ARG A 314 13.94 -17.43 9.81
N LEU A 315 14.22 -16.92 8.62
CA LEU A 315 15.48 -17.19 7.95
C LEU A 315 16.51 -16.17 8.43
N ALA A 316 17.80 -16.51 8.32
CA ALA A 316 18.84 -15.52 8.47
C ALA A 316 18.61 -14.39 7.45
N PRO A 317 18.81 -13.12 7.82
CA PRO A 317 18.65 -12.01 6.90
C PRO A 317 19.65 -12.17 5.75
N ARG A 318 19.14 -12.09 4.52
CA ARG A 318 19.98 -12.11 3.32
C ARG A 318 20.55 -10.73 3.09
N VAL A 319 21.83 -10.68 2.74
CA VAL A 319 22.54 -9.42 2.50
C VAL A 319 23.09 -9.45 1.09
N TRP A 320 22.74 -8.44 0.31
CA TRP A 320 23.30 -8.25 -1.02
C TRP A 320 24.26 -7.07 -1.02
N VAL A 321 25.37 -7.22 -1.71
CA VAL A 321 26.31 -6.13 -1.99
C VAL A 321 26.14 -5.78 -3.46
N LEU A 322 25.59 -4.59 -3.70
CA LEU A 322 25.49 -3.99 -5.02
C LEU A 322 26.71 -3.08 -5.21
N THR A 323 27.63 -3.50 -6.07
CA THR A 323 28.81 -2.71 -6.44
C THR A 323 28.50 -1.94 -7.70
N LEU A 324 28.53 -0.61 -7.62
CA LEU A 324 28.35 0.27 -8.77
C LEU A 324 29.71 0.55 -9.42
N PRO A 325 29.76 0.77 -10.75
CA PRO A 325 31.01 1.08 -11.42
C PRO A 325 31.57 2.44 -10.97
N THR A 326 32.85 2.67 -11.26
CA THR A 326 33.53 3.92 -10.93
C THR A 326 32.91 5.11 -11.67
N GLY A 327 32.80 6.26 -11.01
CA GLY A 327 32.12 7.46 -11.55
C GLY A 327 30.61 7.54 -11.25
N PHE A 328 30.13 6.68 -10.34
CA PHE A 328 28.81 6.73 -9.71
C PHE A 328 28.93 7.32 -8.31
#